data_AF-A0A3A0BPZ2-F1
#
_entry.id   AF-A0A3A0BPZ2-F1
#
_cell.length_a   1.000
_cell.length_b   1.000
_cell.length_c   1.000
_cell.angle_alpha   90.00
_cell.angle_beta   90.00
_cell.angle_gamma   90.00
#
_symmetry.space_group_name_H-M   'P 1'
#
loop_
_entity.id
_entity.type
_entity.pdbx_description
1 polymer ?
#
loop_
_entity_poly.entity_id
_entity_poly.type
_entity_poly.pdbx_seq_one_letter_code
_entity_poly.pdbx_strand_id
1 'polypeptide(L)'
;MKLYKIKTGVVIETDHGFHLLEGENWDTFVNDDNLFGKLAAIVRAVEPIENGQQLLNSRLEAPIQSQELWASGVTYIRSKIGRQEESKNSGGGEFYARVYEAERPELFFKATSHRVVGSGGKVRIRQDSNWNVPEPELTLMITSSGKIVGYTIGNDMSSRSIEGENPLYLPQAKTYDGCAALGPCIYVTEEPLPADTIIHLEIARNNAPVFTGSVDIKQMKRTPEGLVSYLYRECSFPHGSLLMTGAGIIPPSDFSLQSGDEIRITIQPIGMLVNTVK
;
A
#
# COMPACT_ATOMS: atom_id res chain seq x y z
N MET A 1 -17.54 -0.34 -4.42
CA MET A 1 -17.51 -1.82 -4.36
C MET A 1 -16.13 -2.25 -3.90
N LYS A 2 -15.98 -3.38 -3.22
CA LYS A 2 -14.66 -3.91 -2.84
C LYS A 2 -14.37 -5.18 -3.61
N LEU A 3 -13.17 -5.26 -4.19
CA LEU A 3 -12.71 -6.38 -4.99
C LEU A 3 -11.59 -7.11 -4.26
N TYR A 4 -11.83 -8.38 -3.96
CA TYR A 4 -10.91 -9.25 -3.25
C TYR A 4 -10.28 -10.25 -4.20
N LYS A 5 -8.97 -10.45 -4.07
CA LYS A 5 -8.27 -11.56 -4.71
C LYS A 5 -8.33 -12.78 -3.81
N ILE A 6 -8.71 -13.91 -4.36
CA ILE A 6 -8.59 -15.20 -3.70
C ILE A 6 -7.82 -16.17 -4.61
N LYS A 7 -7.28 -17.24 -4.03
CA LYS A 7 -6.50 -18.23 -4.79
C LYS A 7 -7.20 -18.80 -6.04
N THR A 8 -8.54 -18.87 -6.01
CA THR A 8 -9.36 -19.51 -7.05
C THR A 8 -10.14 -18.51 -7.93
N GLY A 9 -9.89 -17.20 -7.81
CA GLY A 9 -10.62 -16.19 -8.59
C GLY A 9 -10.77 -14.86 -7.85
N VAL A 10 -11.92 -14.20 -8.03
CA VAL A 10 -12.20 -12.89 -7.42
C VAL A 10 -13.55 -12.87 -6.71
N VAL A 11 -13.64 -12.05 -5.67
CA VAL A 11 -14.89 -11.80 -4.94
C VAL A 11 -15.19 -10.31 -4.96
N ILE A 12 -16.42 -9.96 -5.31
CA ILE A 12 -16.92 -8.58 -5.28
C ILE A 12 -17.85 -8.44 -4.08
N GLU A 13 -17.55 -7.53 -3.17
CA GLU A 13 -18.43 -7.14 -2.07
C GLU A 13 -19.18 -5.84 -2.43
N THR A 14 -20.48 -5.88 -2.18
CA THR A 14 -21.41 -4.76 -2.27
C THR A 14 -22.25 -4.68 -0.99
N ASP A 15 -23.08 -3.64 -0.87
CA ASP A 15 -24.04 -3.53 0.24
C ASP A 15 -25.09 -4.65 0.23
N HIS A 16 -25.25 -5.37 -0.89
CA HIS A 16 -26.22 -6.45 -1.09
C HIS A 16 -25.61 -7.85 -0.96
N GLY A 17 -24.31 -7.96 -0.67
CA GLY A 17 -23.63 -9.25 -0.45
C GLY A 17 -22.37 -9.42 -1.28
N PHE A 18 -21.95 -10.69 -1.40
CA PHE A 18 -20.70 -11.08 -2.05
C PHE A 18 -20.98 -11.82 -3.35
N HIS A 19 -20.25 -11.55 -4.41
CA HIS A 19 -20.36 -12.23 -5.70
C HIS A 19 -19.03 -12.89 -6.02
N LEU A 20 -19.05 -14.21 -6.23
CA LEU A 20 -17.85 -15.00 -6.53
C LEU A 20 -17.73 -15.25 -8.03
N LEU A 21 -16.57 -14.94 -8.59
CA LEU A 21 -16.18 -15.31 -9.94
C LEU A 21 -14.99 -16.26 -9.87
N GLU A 22 -15.26 -17.56 -9.94
CA GLU A 22 -14.21 -18.59 -9.96
C GLU A 22 -13.48 -18.62 -11.31
N GLY A 23 -12.18 -18.88 -11.27
CA GLY A 23 -11.35 -19.02 -12.47
C GLY A 23 -10.91 -17.71 -13.12
N GLU A 24 -11.40 -16.56 -12.64
CA GLU A 24 -10.98 -15.25 -13.14
C GLU A 24 -9.48 -15.01 -12.88
N ASN A 25 -8.77 -14.56 -13.91
CA ASN A 25 -7.36 -14.21 -13.80
C ASN A 25 -7.22 -12.78 -13.30
N TRP A 26 -6.53 -12.59 -12.16
CA TRP A 26 -6.38 -11.27 -11.53
C TRP A 26 -5.82 -10.22 -12.47
N ASP A 27 -4.70 -10.53 -13.17
CA ASP A 27 -3.99 -9.57 -14.02
C ASP A 27 -4.87 -8.99 -15.11
N THR A 28 -5.59 -9.85 -15.84
CA THR A 28 -6.52 -9.39 -16.88
C THR A 28 -7.77 -8.77 -16.28
N PHE A 29 -8.18 -9.20 -15.08
CA PHE A 29 -9.42 -8.75 -14.48
C PHE A 29 -9.36 -7.29 -14.04
N VAL A 30 -8.27 -6.90 -13.35
CA VAL A 30 -8.08 -5.55 -12.81
C VAL A 30 -7.53 -4.55 -13.84
N ASN A 31 -6.93 -5.05 -14.93
CA ASN A 31 -6.36 -4.21 -15.98
C ASN A 31 -7.44 -3.74 -16.98
N ASP A 32 -8.45 -3.04 -16.47
CA ASP A 32 -9.61 -2.52 -17.22
C ASP A 32 -9.89 -1.07 -16.82
N ASP A 33 -9.78 -0.14 -17.76
CA ASP A 33 -10.01 1.29 -17.52
C ASP A 33 -11.45 1.61 -17.09
N ASN A 34 -12.40 0.71 -17.34
CA ASN A 34 -13.78 0.79 -16.89
C ASN A 34 -14.09 -0.26 -15.80
N LEU A 35 -13.12 -0.55 -14.92
CA LEU A 35 -13.27 -1.56 -13.86
C LEU A 35 -14.56 -1.38 -13.05
N PHE A 36 -14.91 -0.15 -12.66
CA PHE A 36 -16.17 0.12 -11.94
C PHE A 36 -17.40 -0.33 -12.73
N GLY A 37 -17.51 0.06 -14.00
CA GLY A 37 -18.61 -0.33 -14.88
C GLY A 37 -18.67 -1.85 -15.10
N LYS A 38 -17.51 -2.50 -15.24
CA LYS A 38 -17.39 -3.96 -15.31
C LYS A 38 -17.93 -4.63 -14.05
N LEU A 39 -17.52 -4.18 -12.85
CA LEU A 39 -18.04 -4.72 -11.59
C LEU A 39 -19.55 -4.53 -11.46
N ALA A 40 -20.06 -3.34 -11.82
CA ALA A 40 -21.50 -3.05 -11.78
C ALA A 40 -22.31 -3.95 -12.73
N ALA A 41 -21.76 -4.27 -13.91
CA ALA A 41 -22.39 -5.22 -14.84
C ALA A 41 -22.41 -6.64 -14.28
N ILE A 42 -21.30 -7.08 -13.67
CA ILE A 42 -21.19 -8.42 -13.07
C ILE A 42 -22.16 -8.59 -11.90
N VAL A 43 -22.22 -7.62 -10.98
CA VAL A 43 -23.10 -7.66 -9.81
C VAL A 43 -24.58 -7.76 -10.21
N ARG A 44 -24.98 -7.19 -11.36
CA ARG A 44 -26.34 -7.34 -11.90
C ARG A 44 -26.62 -8.70 -12.54
N ALA A 45 -25.58 -9.41 -12.96
CA ALA A 45 -25.70 -10.65 -13.73
C ALA A 45 -25.42 -11.91 -12.90
N VAL A 46 -24.68 -11.78 -11.80
CA VAL A 46 -24.25 -12.90 -10.95
C VAL A 46 -24.94 -12.77 -9.60
N GLU A 47 -25.63 -13.81 -9.16
CA GLU A 47 -26.31 -13.83 -7.86
C GLU A 47 -25.29 -13.80 -6.69
N PRO A 48 -25.65 -13.18 -5.55
CA PRO A 48 -24.80 -13.17 -4.38
C PRO A 48 -24.69 -14.56 -3.73
N ILE A 49 -23.55 -14.83 -3.12
CA ILE A 49 -23.27 -16.03 -2.33
C ILE A 49 -23.40 -15.75 -0.84
N GLU A 50 -23.90 -16.72 -0.08
CA GLU A 50 -24.10 -16.59 1.38
C GLU A 50 -22.79 -16.73 2.17
N ASN A 51 -21.82 -17.48 1.65
CA ASN A 51 -20.58 -17.84 2.35
C ASN A 51 -19.39 -16.91 2.03
N GLY A 52 -19.63 -15.72 1.48
CA GLY A 52 -18.58 -14.79 1.05
C GLY A 52 -17.58 -14.42 2.16
N GLN A 53 -18.07 -14.08 3.36
CA GLN A 53 -17.18 -13.75 4.48
C GLN A 53 -16.30 -14.93 4.91
N GLN A 54 -16.86 -16.15 4.95
CA GLN A 54 -16.11 -17.36 5.30
C GLN A 54 -15.03 -17.66 4.24
N LEU A 55 -15.35 -17.42 2.97
CA LEU A 55 -14.41 -17.57 1.86
C LEU A 55 -13.23 -16.60 2.01
N LEU A 56 -13.49 -15.32 2.31
CA LEU A 56 -12.43 -14.33 2.54
C LEU A 56 -11.56 -14.68 3.74
N ASN A 57 -12.15 -15.13 4.84
CA ASN A 57 -11.37 -15.51 6.04
C ASN A 57 -10.38 -16.67 5.80
N SER A 58 -10.61 -17.51 4.79
CA SER A 58 -9.83 -18.73 4.54
C SER A 58 -8.97 -18.69 3.29
N ARG A 59 -9.29 -17.83 2.32
CA ARG A 59 -8.65 -17.83 0.99
C ARG A 59 -8.17 -16.47 0.49
N LEU A 60 -8.26 -15.42 1.32
CA LEU A 60 -7.81 -14.08 0.94
C LEU A 60 -6.32 -14.05 0.60
N GLU A 61 -6.01 -13.40 -0.52
CA GLU A 61 -4.64 -13.10 -0.94
C GLU A 61 -4.41 -11.59 -0.98
N ALA A 62 -3.14 -11.17 -0.99
CA ALA A 62 -2.80 -9.78 -1.32
C ALA A 62 -3.36 -9.44 -2.71
N PRO A 63 -3.93 -8.25 -2.94
CA PRO A 63 -4.55 -7.87 -4.22
C PRO A 63 -3.51 -7.51 -5.29
N ILE A 64 -2.58 -8.44 -5.56
CA ILE A 64 -1.49 -8.33 -6.53
C ILE A 64 -1.17 -9.71 -7.13
N GLN A 65 -0.77 -9.75 -8.40
CA GLN A 65 -0.33 -10.97 -9.08
C GLN A 65 0.94 -10.75 -9.90
N SER A 66 0.85 -10.20 -11.12
CA SER A 66 2.01 -9.91 -11.97
C SER A 66 2.32 -8.42 -12.05
N GLN A 67 1.54 -7.57 -11.37
CA GLN A 67 1.83 -6.15 -11.25
C GLN A 67 3.13 -5.92 -10.48
N GLU A 68 3.83 -4.86 -10.85
CA GLU A 68 4.90 -4.30 -10.02
C GLU A 68 4.32 -3.41 -8.93
N LEU A 69 4.94 -3.43 -7.75
CA LEU A 69 4.65 -2.50 -6.66
C LEU A 69 5.75 -1.45 -6.58
N TRP A 70 5.34 -0.20 -6.77
CA TRP A 70 6.17 1.00 -6.65
C TRP A 70 5.73 1.82 -5.45
N ALA A 71 6.59 2.74 -5.02
CA ALA A 71 6.29 3.67 -3.94
C ALA A 71 6.89 5.04 -4.21
N SER A 72 6.29 6.07 -3.62
CA SER A 72 6.78 7.45 -3.65
C SER A 72 7.06 7.94 -2.24
N GLY A 73 8.26 8.44 -1.99
CA GLY A 73 8.61 9.04 -0.72
C GLY A 73 8.47 10.56 -0.71
N VAL A 74 8.56 11.13 0.50
CA VAL A 74 8.57 12.58 0.75
C VAL A 74 7.35 13.30 0.17
N THR A 75 6.17 12.68 0.23
CA THR A 75 4.91 13.28 -0.25
C THR A 75 4.19 14.07 0.83
N TYR A 76 4.56 13.89 2.10
CA TYR A 76 4.05 14.63 3.27
C TYR A 76 5.15 15.44 3.96
N ILE A 77 4.79 16.56 4.58
CA ILE A 77 5.73 17.40 5.34
C ILE A 77 6.39 16.61 6.50
N ARG A 78 5.65 15.72 7.17
CA ARG A 78 6.17 14.88 8.26
C ARG A 78 7.17 13.85 7.77
N SER A 79 6.94 13.27 6.59
CA SER A 79 7.90 12.37 5.93
C SER A 79 9.22 13.09 5.64
N LYS A 80 9.16 14.32 5.11
CA LYS A 80 10.34 15.18 4.92
C LYS A 80 11.12 15.37 6.22
N ILE A 81 10.44 15.76 7.30
CA ILE A 81 11.08 16.03 8.59
C ILE A 81 11.75 14.77 9.13
N GLY A 82 11.05 13.62 9.17
CA GLY A 82 11.61 12.36 9.66
C GLY A 82 12.89 11.94 8.94
N ARG A 83 12.89 12.02 7.60
CA ARG A 83 14.07 11.69 6.77
C ARG A 83 15.24 12.65 6.99
N GLN A 84 14.97 13.93 7.26
CA GLN A 84 16.03 14.86 7.65
C GLN A 84 16.66 14.46 8.99
N GLU A 85 15.87 13.96 9.94
CA GLU A 85 16.39 13.51 11.23
C GLU A 85 17.23 12.24 11.14
N GLU A 86 16.78 11.27 10.35
CA GLU A 86 17.51 10.02 10.05
C GLU A 86 18.89 10.27 9.47
N SER A 87 18.98 11.20 8.52
CA SER A 87 20.18 11.45 7.75
C SER A 87 21.01 12.63 8.27
N LYS A 88 20.78 13.09 9.51
CA LYS A 88 21.51 14.23 10.13
C LYS A 88 23.04 14.07 10.03
N ASN A 89 23.53 12.84 10.19
CA ASN A 89 24.98 12.55 10.23
C ASN A 89 25.58 12.16 8.86
N SER A 90 24.74 11.78 7.89
CA SER A 90 25.18 11.31 6.56
C SER A 90 25.09 12.38 5.48
N GLY A 91 24.56 13.56 5.79
CA GLY A 91 24.28 14.62 4.81
C GLY A 91 23.07 14.33 3.92
N GLY A 92 22.42 13.18 4.08
CA GLY A 92 21.28 12.75 3.26
C GLY A 92 20.03 13.63 3.40
N GLY A 93 19.90 14.35 4.52
CA GLY A 93 18.74 15.20 4.82
C GLY A 93 18.51 16.32 3.81
N GLU A 94 19.57 16.80 3.15
CA GLU A 94 19.44 17.81 2.08
C GLU A 94 18.74 17.25 0.84
N PHE A 95 18.92 15.97 0.50
CA PHE A 95 18.29 15.37 -0.67
C PHE A 95 16.78 15.28 -0.50
N TYR A 96 16.30 14.84 0.66
CA TYR A 96 14.86 14.76 0.92
C TYR A 96 14.19 16.15 0.93
N ALA A 97 14.88 17.17 1.44
CA ALA A 97 14.37 18.54 1.38
C ALA A 97 14.29 19.06 -0.07
N ARG A 98 15.30 18.78 -0.89
CA ARG A 98 15.31 19.14 -2.33
C ARG A 98 14.20 18.42 -3.09
N VAL A 99 14.02 17.12 -2.86
CA VAL A 99 12.94 16.34 -3.48
C VAL A 99 11.58 16.91 -3.14
N TYR A 100 11.33 17.29 -1.88
CA TYR A 100 10.02 17.83 -1.48
C TYR A 100 9.62 19.07 -2.28
N GLU A 101 10.58 19.94 -2.64
CA GLU A 101 10.31 21.15 -3.45
C GLU A 101 10.49 20.94 -4.96
N ALA A 102 11.05 19.81 -5.39
CA ALA A 102 11.27 19.52 -6.79
C ALA A 102 9.98 19.14 -7.53
N GLU A 103 9.95 19.46 -8.84
CA GLU A 103 8.90 19.02 -9.75
C GLU A 103 8.89 17.48 -9.91
N ARG A 104 10.08 16.88 -9.99
CA ARG A 104 10.25 15.43 -10.12
C ARG A 104 10.10 14.75 -8.75
N PRO A 105 9.17 13.79 -8.60
CA PRO A 105 9.02 13.05 -7.36
C PRO A 105 10.10 12.00 -7.16
N GLU A 106 10.28 11.59 -5.91
CA GLU A 106 10.92 10.33 -5.60
C GLU A 106 9.97 9.19 -5.98
N LEU A 107 10.48 8.25 -6.75
CA LEU A 107 9.83 6.99 -7.07
C LEU A 107 10.87 5.89 -6.93
N PHE A 108 10.49 4.78 -6.32
CA PHE A 108 11.34 3.62 -6.21
C PHE A 108 10.53 2.33 -6.38
N PHE A 109 11.18 1.33 -6.95
CA PHE A 109 10.64 -0.02 -7.02
C PHE A 109 10.61 -0.61 -5.61
N LYS A 110 9.44 -1.08 -5.16
CA LYS A 110 9.26 -1.64 -3.82
C LYS A 110 9.31 -3.16 -3.81
N ALA A 111 8.53 -3.81 -4.67
CA ALA A 111 8.41 -5.26 -4.66
C ALA A 111 7.79 -5.84 -5.93
N THR A 112 8.13 -7.10 -6.22
CA THR A 112 7.26 -8.00 -6.99
C THR A 112 6.35 -8.77 -6.03
N SER A 113 5.27 -9.35 -6.55
CA SER A 113 4.21 -9.99 -5.76
C SER A 113 4.68 -11.03 -4.74
N HIS A 114 5.71 -11.83 -5.03
CA HIS A 114 6.21 -12.85 -4.10
C HIS A 114 6.82 -12.28 -2.80
N ARG A 115 7.13 -10.97 -2.76
CA ARG A 115 7.61 -10.28 -1.55
C ARG A 115 6.48 -9.54 -0.80
N VAL A 116 5.28 -9.49 -1.37
CA VAL A 116 4.13 -8.77 -0.83
C VAL A 116 3.26 -9.71 -0.01
N VAL A 117 2.80 -9.23 1.13
CA VAL A 117 2.01 -9.97 2.11
C VAL A 117 0.56 -9.46 2.11
N GLY A 118 -0.41 -10.37 2.21
CA GLY A 118 -1.82 -10.00 2.34
C GLY A 118 -2.21 -9.67 3.78
N SER A 119 -3.44 -9.18 3.98
CA SER A 119 -4.00 -8.99 5.33
C SER A 119 -4.05 -10.33 6.08
N GLY A 120 -3.73 -10.30 7.38
CA GLY A 120 -3.53 -11.47 8.25
C GLY A 120 -2.15 -12.16 8.09
N GLY A 121 -1.35 -11.75 7.11
CA GLY A 121 -0.02 -12.33 6.86
C GLY A 121 1.09 -11.72 7.71
N LYS A 122 2.30 -12.29 7.57
CA LYS A 122 3.50 -11.86 8.32
C LYS A 122 4.43 -10.99 7.48
N VAL A 123 4.54 -9.71 7.84
CA VAL A 123 5.58 -8.82 7.30
C VAL A 123 6.91 -9.09 8.01
N ARG A 124 8.02 -8.71 7.40
CA ARG A 124 9.37 -8.95 7.96
C ARG A 124 10.06 -7.65 8.31
N ILE A 125 10.98 -7.73 9.27
CA ILE A 125 12.03 -6.75 9.47
C ILE A 125 13.39 -7.41 9.20
N ARG A 126 14.39 -6.60 8.83
CA ARG A 126 15.72 -7.15 8.54
C ARG A 126 16.52 -7.37 9.81
N GLN A 127 17.30 -8.45 9.86
CA GLN A 127 18.15 -8.78 11.02
C GLN A 127 19.34 -7.82 11.16
N ASP A 128 19.80 -7.25 10.06
CA ASP A 128 20.88 -6.25 9.99
C ASP A 128 20.36 -4.81 10.13
N SER A 129 19.09 -4.62 10.51
CA SER A 129 18.52 -3.30 10.80
C SER A 129 18.02 -3.22 12.23
N ASN A 130 18.51 -2.21 12.96
CA ASN A 130 18.12 -1.94 14.35
C ASN A 130 16.98 -0.91 14.49
N TRP A 131 16.52 -0.35 13.36
CA TRP A 131 15.42 0.61 13.34
C TRP A 131 14.50 0.33 12.16
N ASN A 132 13.32 -0.22 12.47
CA ASN A 132 12.33 -0.64 11.49
C ASN A 132 10.96 -0.06 11.81
N VAL A 133 10.28 0.50 10.82
CA VAL A 133 8.96 1.10 10.99
C VAL A 133 8.01 0.66 9.87
N PRO A 134 6.69 0.60 10.14
CA PRO A 134 5.70 0.54 9.09
C PRO A 134 5.48 1.95 8.51
N GLU A 135 5.21 2.03 7.22
CA GLU A 135 4.82 3.27 6.54
C GLU A 135 3.41 3.03 5.96
N PRO A 136 2.34 3.53 6.62
CA PRO A 136 0.96 3.32 6.21
C PRO A 136 0.57 4.27 5.07
N GLU A 137 0.12 3.72 3.95
CA GLU A 137 -0.07 4.50 2.72
C GLU A 137 -1.40 4.18 2.01
N LEU A 138 -1.99 5.20 1.41
CA LEU A 138 -2.97 5.00 0.35
C LEU A 138 -2.21 4.45 -0.87
N THR A 139 -2.67 3.33 -1.42
CA THR A 139 -2.04 2.69 -2.56
C THR A 139 -2.99 2.66 -3.75
N LEU A 140 -2.51 3.04 -4.92
CA LEU A 140 -3.29 3.12 -6.15
C LEU A 140 -3.22 1.79 -6.89
N MET A 141 -4.34 1.33 -7.44
CA MET A 141 -4.38 0.28 -8.47
C MET A 141 -4.46 0.97 -9.84
N ILE A 142 -3.50 0.71 -10.70
CA ILE A 142 -3.32 1.43 -11.97
C ILE A 142 -3.26 0.43 -13.12
N THR A 143 -4.01 0.70 -14.18
CA THR A 143 -4.01 -0.13 -15.40
C THR A 143 -2.76 0.11 -16.23
N SER A 144 -2.57 -0.69 -17.29
CA SER A 144 -1.47 -0.54 -18.24
C SER A 144 -1.52 0.77 -19.03
N SER A 145 -2.68 1.44 -19.09
CA SER A 145 -2.80 2.77 -19.71
C SER A 145 -2.36 3.91 -18.78
N GLY A 146 -2.11 3.62 -17.50
CA GLY A 146 -1.83 4.64 -16.48
C GLY A 146 -3.10 5.19 -15.81
N LYS A 147 -4.26 4.57 -16.01
CA LYS A 147 -5.50 4.99 -15.34
C LYS A 147 -5.59 4.41 -13.94
N ILE A 148 -5.87 5.26 -12.94
CA ILE A 148 -6.20 4.82 -11.58
C ILE A 148 -7.62 4.24 -11.61
N VAL A 149 -7.78 2.98 -11.20
CA VAL A 149 -9.06 2.24 -11.24
C VAL A 149 -9.52 1.77 -9.86
N GLY A 150 -8.71 1.99 -8.83
CA GLY A 150 -9.09 1.70 -7.46
C GLY A 150 -8.00 2.02 -6.46
N TYR A 151 -8.31 1.77 -5.19
CA TYR A 151 -7.47 2.09 -4.05
C TYR A 151 -7.34 0.89 -3.13
N THR A 152 -6.17 0.69 -2.53
CA THR A 152 -5.95 -0.28 -1.45
C THR A 152 -5.13 0.35 -0.33
N ILE A 153 -4.97 -0.37 0.77
CA ILE A 153 -4.09 0.03 1.86
C ILE A 153 -2.73 -0.63 1.62
N GLY A 154 -1.66 0.16 1.70
CA GLY A 154 -0.29 -0.31 1.63
C GLY A 154 0.45 -0.13 2.95
N ASN A 155 1.36 -1.05 3.22
CA ASN A 155 2.36 -0.93 4.27
C ASN A 155 3.76 -1.06 3.66
N ASP A 156 4.50 0.04 3.58
CA ASP A 156 5.89 0.08 3.13
C ASP A 156 6.84 -0.16 4.32
N MET A 157 7.18 -1.42 4.59
CA MET A 157 8.11 -1.76 5.68
C MET A 157 9.50 -1.23 5.37
N SER A 158 10.06 -0.48 6.32
CA SER A 158 11.24 0.34 6.09
C SER A 158 12.31 0.11 7.15
N SER A 159 13.49 -0.36 6.72
CA SER A 159 14.68 -0.50 7.56
C SER A 159 15.46 0.81 7.60
N ARG A 160 15.01 1.76 8.42
CA ARG A 160 15.50 3.15 8.45
C ARG A 160 16.94 3.29 8.89
N SER A 161 17.48 2.34 9.66
CA SER A 161 18.90 2.34 10.00
C SER A 161 19.79 2.23 8.75
N ILE A 162 19.38 1.41 7.77
CA ILE A 162 20.11 1.19 6.52
C ILE A 162 19.91 2.37 5.57
N GLU A 163 18.68 2.88 5.48
CA GLU A 163 18.38 4.06 4.64
C GLU A 163 19.11 5.32 5.13
N GLY A 164 19.08 5.57 6.44
CA GLY A 164 19.69 6.76 7.05
C GLY A 164 21.21 6.79 6.95
N GLU A 165 21.85 5.61 6.89
CA GLU A 165 23.30 5.47 6.74
C GLU A 165 23.78 6.00 5.38
N ASN A 166 23.13 5.59 4.30
CA ASN A 166 23.47 6.03 2.95
C ASN A 166 22.24 5.95 2.03
N PRO A 167 21.86 7.03 1.33
CA PRO A 167 20.71 7.00 0.43
C PRO A 167 20.84 5.97 -0.71
N LEU A 168 22.06 5.55 -1.07
CA LEU A 168 22.29 4.48 -2.05
C LEU A 168 21.90 3.08 -1.53
N TYR A 169 21.64 2.92 -0.22
CA TYR A 169 21.17 1.68 0.38
C TYR A 169 19.64 1.56 0.41
N LEU A 170 18.91 2.56 -0.09
CA LEU A 170 17.44 2.55 -0.18
C LEU A 170 16.89 1.23 -0.78
N PRO A 171 17.44 0.66 -1.87
CA PRO A 171 16.94 -0.61 -2.39
C PRO A 171 17.02 -1.77 -1.37
N GLN A 172 18.06 -1.80 -0.55
CA GLN A 172 18.25 -2.84 0.49
C GLN A 172 17.30 -2.60 1.68
N ALA A 173 17.07 -1.34 2.02
CA ALA A 173 16.18 -0.92 3.10
C ALA A 173 14.69 -1.09 2.77
N LYS A 174 14.33 -1.14 1.48
CA LYS A 174 12.95 -1.20 0.99
C LYS A 174 12.59 -2.53 0.32
N THR A 175 13.53 -3.27 -0.28
CA THR A 175 13.23 -4.49 -1.04
C THR A 175 13.83 -5.74 -0.38
N TYR A 176 12.98 -6.55 0.24
CA TYR A 176 13.31 -7.85 0.83
C TYR A 176 12.02 -8.68 0.98
N ASP A 177 12.10 -9.97 1.28
CA ASP A 177 10.89 -10.78 1.46
C ASP A 177 10.02 -10.23 2.59
N GLY A 178 8.71 -10.09 2.37
CA GLY A 178 7.81 -9.56 3.38
C GLY A 178 8.01 -8.07 3.67
N CYS A 179 8.67 -7.32 2.78
CA CYS A 179 8.90 -5.89 2.93
C CYS A 179 7.68 -5.01 2.64
N ALA A 180 6.61 -5.58 2.11
CA ALA A 180 5.39 -4.85 1.78
C ALA A 180 4.16 -5.66 2.15
N ALA A 181 3.08 -4.97 2.49
CA ALA A 181 1.76 -5.57 2.55
C ALA A 181 0.72 -4.72 1.81
N LEU A 182 -0.28 -5.39 1.26
CA LEU A 182 -1.40 -4.79 0.52
C LEU A 182 -2.71 -5.44 0.96
N GLY A 183 -3.79 -4.66 1.03
CA GLY A 183 -5.14 -5.20 1.22
C GLY A 183 -6.06 -4.35 2.10
N PRO A 184 -7.15 -4.93 2.62
CA PRO A 184 -7.59 -6.31 2.38
C PRO A 184 -8.19 -6.50 0.98
N CYS A 185 -8.52 -5.42 0.27
CA CYS A 185 -9.14 -5.43 -1.06
C CYS A 185 -8.67 -4.25 -1.92
N ILE A 186 -9.06 -4.24 -3.19
CA ILE A 186 -9.12 -3.01 -3.98
C ILE A 186 -10.53 -2.41 -3.81
N TYR A 187 -10.60 -1.22 -3.23
CA TYR A 187 -11.81 -0.39 -3.26
C TYR A 187 -11.95 0.26 -4.64
N VAL A 188 -13.01 -0.10 -5.34
CA VAL A 188 -13.33 0.39 -6.69
C VAL A 188 -14.53 1.34 -6.59
N THR A 189 -14.33 2.55 -7.07
CA THR A 189 -15.27 3.68 -7.01
C THR A 189 -15.23 4.45 -8.33
N GLU A 190 -16.33 5.11 -8.68
CA GLU A 190 -16.43 5.96 -9.86
C GLU A 190 -15.74 7.31 -9.64
N GLU A 191 -15.93 7.88 -8.45
CA GLU A 191 -15.32 9.14 -8.05
C GLU A 191 -14.06 8.92 -7.22
N PRO A 192 -13.07 9.84 -7.30
CA PRO A 192 -11.91 9.83 -6.42
C PRO A 192 -12.27 9.83 -4.93
N LEU A 193 -11.37 9.34 -4.09
CA LEU A 193 -11.56 9.42 -2.64
C LEU A 193 -11.66 10.88 -2.16
N PRO A 194 -12.57 11.17 -1.21
CA PRO A 194 -12.63 12.48 -0.58
C PRO A 194 -11.27 12.87 0.01
N ALA A 195 -10.83 14.11 -0.21
CA ALA A 195 -9.50 14.56 0.24
C ALA A 195 -9.33 14.53 1.78
N ASP A 196 -10.42 14.54 2.54
CA ASP A 196 -10.43 14.38 4.00
C ASP A 196 -10.48 12.92 4.46
N THR A 197 -10.30 11.96 3.55
CA THR A 197 -10.13 10.54 3.92
C THR A 197 -8.93 10.40 4.86
N ILE A 198 -9.14 9.70 5.98
CA ILE A 198 -8.14 9.50 7.02
C ILE A 198 -7.45 8.14 6.84
N ILE A 199 -6.12 8.14 6.96
CA ILE A 199 -5.32 6.94 7.21
C ILE A 199 -5.08 6.86 8.71
N HIS A 200 -5.39 5.73 9.33
CA HIS A 200 -5.13 5.46 10.75
C HIS A 200 -4.14 4.29 10.88
N LEU A 201 -3.17 4.43 11.79
CA LEU A 201 -2.20 3.41 12.15
C LEU A 201 -2.30 3.12 13.64
N GLU A 202 -2.41 1.84 13.99
CA GLU A 202 -2.23 1.31 15.33
C GLU A 202 -1.17 0.22 15.30
N ILE A 203 -0.26 0.24 16.28
CA ILE A 203 0.72 -0.81 16.49
C ILE A 203 0.51 -1.35 17.91
N ALA A 204 0.30 -2.66 18.02
CA ALA A 204 0.13 -3.35 19.29
C ALA A 204 1.30 -4.31 19.55
N ARG A 205 1.85 -4.29 20.76
CA ARG A 205 2.87 -5.21 21.26
C ARG A 205 2.29 -5.98 22.43
N ASN A 206 2.31 -7.31 22.37
CA ASN A 206 1.69 -8.18 23.38
C ASN A 206 0.23 -7.78 23.69
N ASN A 207 -0.56 -7.50 22.63
CA ASN A 207 -1.95 -7.03 22.70
C ASN A 207 -2.18 -5.65 23.37
N ALA A 208 -1.11 -4.90 23.66
CA ALA A 208 -1.21 -3.53 24.18
C ALA A 208 -0.79 -2.51 23.11
N PRO A 209 -1.51 -1.39 22.92
CA PRO A 209 -1.13 -0.37 21.96
C PRO A 209 0.19 0.30 22.40
N VAL A 210 1.17 0.30 21.49
CA VAL A 210 2.47 0.98 21.69
C VAL A 210 2.64 2.21 20.81
N PHE A 211 1.84 2.34 19.75
CA PHE A 211 1.79 3.53 18.91
C PHE A 211 0.43 3.66 18.24
N THR A 212 -0.08 4.89 18.16
CA THR A 212 -1.25 5.24 17.35
C THR A 212 -1.00 6.56 16.61
N GLY A 213 -1.55 6.68 15.41
CA GLY A 213 -1.43 7.90 14.62
C GLY A 213 -2.47 7.97 13.51
N SER A 214 -2.74 9.19 13.05
CA SER A 214 -3.62 9.41 11.91
C SER A 214 -3.13 10.58 11.05
N VAL A 215 -3.52 10.57 9.78
CA VAL A 215 -3.27 11.66 8.83
C VAL A 215 -4.38 11.71 7.77
N ASP A 216 -4.75 12.92 7.36
CA ASP A 216 -5.67 13.13 6.23
C ASP A 216 -4.90 13.05 4.90
N ILE A 217 -5.50 12.46 3.87
CA ILE A 217 -4.86 12.40 2.55
C ILE A 217 -4.64 13.78 1.92
N LYS A 218 -5.45 14.80 2.25
CA LYS A 218 -5.25 16.20 1.81
C LYS A 218 -3.93 16.81 2.26
N GLN A 219 -3.24 16.22 3.25
CA GLN A 219 -1.92 16.69 3.67
C GLN A 219 -0.80 16.22 2.72
N MET A 220 -1.11 15.37 1.74
CA MET A 220 -0.19 14.99 0.68
C MET A 220 0.02 16.18 -0.26
N LYS A 221 1.28 16.58 -0.44
CA LYS A 221 1.66 17.70 -1.33
C LYS A 221 1.45 17.35 -2.80
N ARG A 222 1.66 16.09 -3.16
CA ARG A 222 1.60 15.60 -4.55
C ARG A 222 0.25 14.95 -4.82
N THR A 223 -0.28 15.16 -6.02
CA THR A 223 -1.51 14.49 -6.43
C THR A 223 -1.23 13.06 -6.88
N PRO A 224 -2.17 12.11 -6.69
CA PRO A 224 -2.06 10.75 -7.21
C PRO A 224 -1.74 10.73 -8.72
N GLU A 225 -2.44 11.53 -9.51
CA GLU A 225 -2.27 11.61 -10.97
C GLU A 225 -0.87 12.11 -11.35
N GLY A 226 -0.33 13.06 -10.58
CA GLY A 226 1.03 13.56 -10.75
C GLY A 226 2.05 12.46 -10.54
N LEU A 227 1.93 11.67 -9.46
CA LEU A 227 2.82 10.53 -9.19
C LEU A 227 2.76 9.49 -10.30
N VAL A 228 1.56 9.11 -10.74
CA VAL A 228 1.36 8.15 -11.84
C VAL A 228 1.97 8.64 -13.15
N SER A 229 1.81 9.94 -13.46
CA SER A 229 2.37 10.54 -14.68
C SER A 229 3.90 10.45 -14.76
N TYR A 230 4.58 10.48 -13.61
CA TYR A 230 6.03 10.30 -13.54
C TYR A 230 6.42 8.83 -13.58
N LEU A 231 5.65 7.94 -12.94
CA LEU A 231 5.91 6.50 -12.95
C LEU A 231 5.78 5.90 -14.35
N TYR A 232 4.76 6.31 -15.10
CA TYR A 232 4.49 5.81 -16.46
C TYR A 232 5.30 6.54 -17.54
N ARG A 233 6.15 7.51 -17.16
CA ARG A 233 7.01 8.22 -18.09
C ARG A 233 8.17 7.31 -18.49
N GLU A 234 8.17 6.85 -19.74
CA GLU A 234 9.18 5.93 -20.30
C GLU A 234 9.20 4.52 -19.68
N CYS A 235 8.18 4.13 -18.92
CA CYS A 235 8.03 2.78 -18.38
C CYS A 235 6.69 2.17 -18.79
N SER A 236 6.72 0.93 -19.26
CA SER A 236 5.51 0.16 -19.60
C SER A 236 5.15 -0.80 -18.47
N PHE A 237 3.85 -0.97 -18.23
CA PHE A 237 3.32 -1.87 -17.20
C PHE A 237 2.26 -2.78 -17.82
N PRO A 238 2.63 -3.88 -18.50
CA PRO A 238 1.69 -4.70 -19.28
C PRO A 238 0.50 -5.26 -18.49
N HIS A 239 0.67 -5.45 -17.17
CA HIS A 239 -0.37 -5.94 -16.26
C HIS A 239 -0.95 -4.85 -15.35
N GLY A 240 -0.60 -3.58 -15.61
CA GLY A 240 -0.77 -2.49 -14.66
C GLY A 240 0.28 -2.49 -13.55
N SER A 241 0.12 -1.58 -12.60
CA SER A 241 1.00 -1.43 -11.44
C SER A 241 0.21 -1.06 -10.20
N LEU A 242 0.84 -1.22 -9.04
CA LEU A 242 0.40 -0.58 -7.81
C LEU A 242 1.42 0.48 -7.38
N LEU A 243 0.92 1.60 -6.86
CA LEU A 243 1.76 2.71 -6.40
C LEU A 243 1.35 3.14 -4.99
N MET A 244 2.22 2.92 -4.01
CA MET A 244 2.07 3.51 -2.69
C MET A 244 2.47 4.99 -2.72
N THR A 245 1.67 5.85 -2.10
CA THR A 245 1.71 7.31 -2.33
C THR A 245 2.50 8.11 -1.28
N GLY A 246 3.21 7.41 -0.39
CA GLY A 246 4.00 7.93 0.71
C GLY A 246 3.22 8.02 2.03
N ALA A 247 3.95 7.86 3.14
CA ALA A 247 3.36 7.90 4.48
C ALA A 247 3.41 9.29 5.14
N GLY A 248 2.27 9.73 5.69
CA GLY A 248 2.16 10.92 6.54
C GLY A 248 2.28 10.64 8.05
N ILE A 249 2.33 9.36 8.45
CA ILE A 249 2.45 8.90 9.83
C ILE A 249 3.82 8.25 10.00
N ILE A 250 4.64 8.82 10.87
CA ILE A 250 5.98 8.34 11.15
C ILE A 250 6.09 8.13 12.67
N PRO A 251 6.33 6.89 13.14
CA PRO A 251 6.64 6.67 14.56
C PRO A 251 7.88 7.47 15.00
N PRO A 252 7.99 7.84 16.29
CA PRO A 252 9.17 8.52 16.84
C PRO A 252 10.48 7.76 16.59
N SER A 253 11.62 8.45 16.66
CA SER A 253 12.93 7.88 16.34
C SER A 253 13.45 6.84 17.35
N ASP A 254 12.90 6.81 18.56
CA ASP A 254 13.15 5.78 19.57
C ASP A 254 12.23 4.55 19.42
N PHE A 255 11.29 4.59 18.48
CA PHE A 255 10.42 3.47 18.15
C PHE A 255 11.03 2.57 17.09
N SER A 256 11.05 1.26 17.36
CA SER A 256 11.25 0.23 16.34
C SER A 256 10.25 -0.90 16.56
N LEU A 257 9.79 -1.45 15.43
CA LEU A 257 9.05 -2.71 15.41
C LEU A 257 9.89 -3.84 16.00
N GLN A 258 9.18 -4.76 16.66
CA GLN A 258 9.70 -6.01 17.21
C GLN A 258 8.93 -7.20 16.62
N SER A 259 9.58 -8.36 16.57
CA SER A 259 8.91 -9.61 16.17
C SER A 259 7.71 -9.86 17.10
N GLY A 260 6.55 -10.17 16.52
CA GLY A 260 5.29 -10.33 17.24
C GLY A 260 4.44 -9.07 17.37
N ASP A 261 4.93 -7.88 17.00
CA ASP A 261 4.09 -6.68 16.92
C ASP A 261 3.00 -6.88 15.86
N GLU A 262 1.79 -6.41 16.16
CA GLU A 262 0.66 -6.35 15.23
C GLU A 262 0.49 -4.92 14.71
N ILE A 263 0.46 -4.75 13.40
CA ILE A 263 0.26 -3.48 12.71
C ILE A 263 -1.14 -3.50 12.12
N ARG A 264 -1.94 -2.47 12.41
CA ARG A 264 -3.29 -2.27 11.87
C ARG A 264 -3.35 -0.93 11.17
N ILE A 265 -3.64 -0.96 9.87
CA ILE A 265 -3.79 0.25 9.05
C ILE A 265 -5.22 0.29 8.54
N THR A 266 -5.92 1.39 8.79
CA THR A 266 -7.33 1.56 8.44
C THR A 266 -7.50 2.75 7.50
N ILE A 267 -8.23 2.53 6.42
CA ILE A 267 -8.76 3.56 5.52
C ILE A 267 -10.23 3.22 5.34
N GLN A 268 -11.14 3.97 5.95
CA GLN A 268 -12.56 3.59 6.15
C GLN A 268 -13.26 2.99 4.91
N PRO A 269 -13.24 3.61 3.71
CA PRO A 269 -13.93 3.04 2.55
C PRO A 269 -13.32 1.71 2.07
N ILE A 270 -12.05 1.45 2.37
CA ILE A 270 -11.31 0.26 1.95
C ILE A 270 -11.44 -0.85 3.00
N GLY A 271 -11.22 -0.53 4.28
CA GLY A 271 -11.25 -1.49 5.39
C GLY A 271 -9.98 -1.41 6.25
N MET A 272 -9.48 -2.57 6.67
CA MET A 272 -8.33 -2.68 7.56
C MET A 272 -7.32 -3.71 7.04
N LEU A 273 -6.07 -3.28 6.88
CA LEU A 273 -4.92 -4.13 6.64
C LEU A 273 -4.28 -4.47 7.98
N VAL A 274 -4.20 -5.77 8.30
CA VAL A 274 -3.61 -6.26 9.55
C VAL A 274 -2.42 -7.14 9.22
N ASN A 275 -1.27 -6.91 9.83
CA ASN A 275 -0.10 -7.77 9.66
C ASN A 275 0.65 -7.97 10.99
N THR A 276 1.25 -9.14 11.16
CA THR A 276 2.15 -9.41 12.30
C THR A 276 3.60 -9.35 11.84
N VAL A 277 4.48 -8.74 12.63
CA VAL A 277 5.91 -8.65 12.34
C VAL A 277 6.61 -9.98 12.65
N LYS A 278 7.48 -10.41 11.74
CA LYS A 278 8.37 -11.57 11.90
C LYS A 278 9.83 -11.16 11.87
#